data_AF-A0A8J2F6Z3-F1
#
_entry.id   AF-A0A8J2F6Z3-F1
#
_cell.length_a   1.000
_cell.length_b   1.000
_cell.length_c   1.000
_cell.angle_alpha   90.00
_cell.angle_beta   90.00
_cell.angle_gamma   90.00
#
_symmetry.space_group_name_H-M   'P 1'
#
loop_
_entity.id
_entity.type
_entity.pdbx_description
1 polymer ?
#
loop_
_entity_poly.entity_id
_entity_poly.type
_entity_poly.pdbx_seq_one_letter_code
_entity_poly.pdbx_strand_id
1 'polypeptide(L)'
;MGGFFGFVTDAFCIESGRRLSTLAKWSFIQGGIYIVLGLLMEFFPALFPAIFLSDQKKATEGWFRAFGFAVFYIGLFYVFAGIADNSKFAAASIIMRIIIVPGLFVVPLYCMEAIPGGMAVFFGIADPTLAIMTLILYYRQHQHVTTVDITAHDVEEDYGTVQ
;
A
#
# COMPACT_ATOMS: atom_id res chain seq x y z
N MET A 1 -3.39 -20.01 27.54
CA MET A 1 -3.19 -18.54 27.57
C MET A 1 -3.78 -17.97 26.28
N GLY A 2 -5.11 -17.81 26.20
CA GLY A 2 -5.82 -17.33 25.02
C GLY A 2 -6.49 -15.99 25.31
N GLY A 3 -5.69 -14.93 25.45
CA GLY A 3 -6.16 -13.57 25.71
C GLY A 3 -5.79 -12.63 24.56
N PHE A 4 -5.98 -11.31 24.77
CA PHE A 4 -5.62 -10.22 23.83
C PHE A 4 -4.25 -10.41 23.15
N PHE A 5 -3.26 -10.92 23.90
CA PHE A 5 -1.93 -11.20 23.35
C PHE A 5 -1.94 -12.25 22.22
N GLY A 6 -2.78 -13.28 22.34
CA GLY A 6 -3.02 -14.30 21.30
C GLY A 6 -3.65 -13.72 20.04
N PHE A 7 -4.64 -12.83 20.20
CA PHE A 7 -5.27 -12.10 19.10
C PHE A 7 -4.28 -11.19 18.36
N VAL A 8 -3.42 -10.47 19.10
CA VAL A 8 -2.38 -9.62 18.51
C VAL A 8 -1.35 -10.48 17.77
N THR A 9 -0.90 -11.61 18.33
CA THR A 9 -0.02 -12.52 17.59
C THR A 9 -0.67 -13.05 16.32
N ASP A 10 -1.94 -13.45 16.36
CA ASP A 10 -2.66 -13.90 15.14
C ASP A 10 -2.77 -12.80 14.08
N ALA A 11 -2.97 -11.54 14.48
CA ALA A 11 -3.07 -10.43 13.56
C ALA A 11 -1.75 -10.09 12.84
N PHE A 12 -0.61 -10.33 13.50
CA PHE A 12 0.72 -9.94 12.99
C PHE A 12 1.59 -11.13 12.55
N CYS A 13 1.24 -12.37 12.87
CA CYS A 13 2.01 -13.54 12.47
C CYS A 13 1.73 -13.93 11.02
N ILE A 14 2.81 -14.20 10.29
CA ILE A 14 2.76 -14.95 9.04
C ILE A 14 2.74 -16.43 9.42
N GLU A 15 1.85 -17.20 8.79
CA GLU A 15 1.75 -18.64 8.99
C GLU A 15 3.11 -19.30 8.68
N SER A 16 3.67 -20.00 9.68
CA SER A 16 5.01 -20.56 9.60
C SER A 16 5.12 -21.56 8.43
N GLY A 17 6.06 -21.33 7.51
CA GLY A 17 6.29 -22.16 6.32
C GLY A 17 5.64 -21.63 5.04
N ARG A 18 4.80 -20.59 5.11
CA ARG A 18 4.18 -19.98 3.93
C ARG A 18 5.16 -19.10 3.17
N ARG A 19 5.38 -19.39 1.88
CA ARG A 19 6.17 -18.52 0.99
C ARG A 19 5.28 -17.37 0.53
N LEU A 20 5.58 -16.16 0.99
CA LEU A 20 4.90 -14.94 0.53
C LEU A 20 5.17 -14.70 -0.97
N SER A 21 4.09 -14.34 -1.68
CA SER A 21 4.20 -13.88 -3.06
C SER A 21 5.05 -12.61 -3.19
N THR A 22 5.55 -12.34 -4.40
CA THR A 22 6.30 -11.11 -4.67
C THR A 22 5.45 -9.85 -4.42
N LEU A 23 4.14 -9.91 -4.72
CA LEU A 23 3.20 -8.82 -4.46
C LEU A 23 2.94 -8.62 -2.96
N ALA A 24 2.90 -9.69 -2.18
CA ALA A 24 2.78 -9.63 -0.73
C ALA A 24 4.00 -8.95 -0.08
N LYS A 25 5.22 -9.34 -0.50
CA LYS A 25 6.47 -8.72 -0.03
C LYS A 25 6.51 -7.23 -0.39
N TRP A 26 6.09 -6.87 -1.61
CA TRP A 26 6.02 -5.49 -2.04
C TRP A 26 5.02 -4.67 -1.21
N SER A 27 3.82 -5.21 -0.96
CA SER A 27 2.81 -4.57 -0.10
C SER A 27 3.34 -4.37 1.32
N PHE A 28 4.06 -5.35 1.87
CA PHE A 28 4.67 -5.25 3.19
C PHE A 28 5.73 -4.13 3.26
N ILE A 29 6.61 -4.05 2.26
CA ILE A 29 7.63 -2.99 2.19
C ILE A 29 6.97 -1.62 2.07
N GLN A 30 5.96 -1.48 1.22
CA GLN A 30 5.19 -0.23 1.11
C GLN A 30 4.59 0.13 2.47
N GLY A 31 3.90 -0.81 3.13
CA GLY A 31 3.33 -0.57 4.45
C GLY A 31 4.34 -0.05 5.47
N GLY A 32 5.55 -0.63 5.51
CA GLY A 32 6.64 -0.13 6.34
C GLY A 32 7.06 1.31 6.01
N ILE A 33 7.18 1.65 4.72
CA ILE A 33 7.51 3.02 4.28
C ILE A 33 6.42 4.01 4.73
N TYR A 34 5.14 3.67 4.53
CA TYR A 34 4.01 4.52 4.93
C TYR A 34 3.95 4.68 6.46
N ILE A 35 4.24 3.63 7.24
CA ILE A 35 4.32 3.71 8.70
C ILE A 35 5.40 4.70 9.13
N VAL A 36 6.63 4.54 8.61
CA VAL A 36 7.75 5.44 8.96
C VAL A 36 7.44 6.87 8.54
N LEU A 37 6.94 7.08 7.33
CA LEU A 37 6.60 8.41 6.82
C LEU A 37 5.48 9.06 7.65
N GLY A 38 4.44 8.31 8.00
CA GLY A 38 3.33 8.79 8.83
C GLY A 38 3.77 9.17 10.24
N LEU A 39 4.62 8.36 10.87
CA LEU A 39 5.19 8.68 12.19
C LEU A 39 6.12 9.89 12.14
N LEU A 40 6.90 10.05 11.06
CA LEU A 40 7.72 11.24 10.86
C LEU A 40 6.86 12.50 10.73
N MET A 41 5.75 12.44 9.98
CA MET A 41 4.81 13.57 9.86
C MET A 41 4.10 13.89 11.18
N GLU A 42 3.76 12.87 11.98
CA GLU A 42 3.10 13.02 13.28
C GLU A 42 4.04 13.63 14.34
N PHE A 43 5.26 13.11 14.47
CA PHE A 43 6.19 13.53 15.53
C PHE A 43 7.09 14.69 15.12
N PHE A 44 7.39 14.84 13.83
CA PHE A 44 8.29 15.86 13.29
C PHE A 44 7.65 16.64 12.12
N PRO A 45 6.46 17.26 12.32
CA PRO A 45 5.75 17.97 11.26
C PRO A 45 6.55 19.14 10.69
N ALA A 46 7.51 19.69 11.43
CA ALA A 46 8.36 20.80 11.00
C ALA A 46 9.28 20.49 9.80
N LEU A 47 9.58 19.21 9.52
CA LEU A 47 10.44 18.80 8.41
C LEU A 47 9.75 18.97 7.03
N PHE A 48 8.43 18.80 7.00
CA PHE A 48 7.69 18.65 5.75
C PHE A 48 7.39 19.96 5.01
N PRO A 49 7.11 21.11 5.68
CA PRO A 49 6.95 22.38 5.00
C PRO A 49 8.20 22.80 4.19
N ALA A 50 9.39 22.49 4.70
CA ALA A 50 10.65 22.77 4.00
C ALA A 50 10.82 21.88 2.75
N ILE A 51 10.43 20.60 2.86
CA ILE A 51 10.50 19.62 1.75
C ILE A 51 9.48 19.96 0.65
N PHE A 52 8.28 20.39 1.03
CA PHE A 52 7.17 20.62 0.11
C PHE A 52 6.96 22.09 -0.26
N LEU A 53 7.92 22.96 0.09
CA LEU A 53 7.93 24.37 -0.30
C LEU A 53 6.62 25.10 0.06
N SER A 54 6.08 24.83 1.25
CA SER A 54 4.82 25.40 1.75
C SER A 54 5.07 26.53 2.74
N ASP A 55 4.40 27.68 2.55
CA ASP A 55 4.53 28.83 3.43
C ASP A 55 3.87 28.54 4.79
N GLN A 56 4.64 28.64 5.88
CA GLN A 56 4.32 28.12 7.21
C GLN A 56 3.20 28.87 7.96
N LYS A 57 2.53 29.84 7.34
CA LYS A 57 1.66 30.77 8.08
C LYS A 57 0.27 30.19 8.35
N LYS A 58 0.19 29.44 9.46
CA LYS A 58 -0.96 29.29 10.39
C LYS A 58 -1.95 28.12 10.23
N ALA A 59 -1.84 27.23 9.25
CA ALA A 59 -2.81 26.12 9.08
C ALA A 59 -2.23 24.70 9.25
N THR A 60 -0.96 24.53 9.58
CA THR A 60 -0.19 23.39 9.08
C THR A 60 0.10 22.26 10.07
N GLU A 61 0.40 22.52 11.35
CA GLU A 61 0.91 21.45 12.23
C GLU A 61 -0.15 20.38 12.55
N GLY A 62 -1.34 20.79 13.00
CA GLY A 62 -2.43 19.86 13.29
C GLY A 62 -2.87 19.07 12.05
N TRP A 63 -2.80 19.71 10.87
CA TRP A 63 -3.06 19.05 9.60
C TRP A 63 -1.99 17.99 9.29
N PHE A 64 -0.69 18.30 9.45
CA PHE A 64 0.39 17.34 9.24
C PHE A 64 0.32 16.14 10.18
N ARG A 65 -0.09 16.37 11.43
CA ARG A 65 -0.32 15.30 12.39
C ARG A 65 -1.49 14.43 11.98
N ALA A 66 -2.67 15.02 11.81
CA ALA A 66 -3.86 14.27 11.37
C ALA A 66 -3.63 13.50 10.06
N PHE A 67 -2.94 14.11 9.10
CA PHE A 67 -2.56 13.46 7.86
C PHE A 67 -1.49 12.38 8.07
N GLY A 68 -0.47 12.64 8.88
CA GLY A 68 0.56 11.66 9.25
C GLY A 68 -0.01 10.43 9.91
N PHE A 69 -0.97 10.60 10.83
CA PHE A 69 -1.71 9.49 11.43
C PHE A 69 -2.51 8.69 10.38
N ALA A 70 -3.17 9.36 9.42
CA ALA A 70 -3.86 8.67 8.33
C ALA A 70 -2.88 7.86 7.45
N VAL A 71 -1.72 8.44 7.10
CA VAL A 71 -0.65 7.77 6.35
C VAL A 71 -0.11 6.55 7.11
N PHE A 72 0.10 6.69 8.42
CA PHE A 72 0.48 5.58 9.30
C PHE A 72 -0.56 4.45 9.28
N TYR A 73 -1.84 4.79 9.40
CA TYR A 73 -2.93 3.82 9.41
C TYR A 73 -3.08 3.10 8.06
N ILE A 74 -2.91 3.82 6.95
CA ILE A 74 -2.82 3.22 5.61
C ILE A 74 -1.65 2.24 5.55
N GLY A 75 -0.48 2.60 6.09
CA GLY A 75 0.68 1.73 6.15
C GLY A 75 0.41 0.41 6.87
N LEU A 76 -0.34 0.43 7.98
CA LEU A 76 -0.78 -0.78 8.68
C LEU A 76 -1.66 -1.67 7.78
N PHE A 77 -2.60 -1.10 7.02
CA PHE A 77 -3.40 -1.88 6.07
C PHE A 77 -2.56 -2.56 4.99
N TYR A 78 -1.50 -1.90 4.50
CA TYR A 78 -0.56 -2.52 3.55
C TYR A 78 0.26 -3.64 4.18
N VAL A 79 0.69 -3.48 5.43
CA VAL A 79 1.37 -4.55 6.19
C VAL A 79 0.45 -5.75 6.33
N PHE A 80 -0.80 -5.55 6.77
CA PHE A 80 -1.76 -6.65 6.92
C PHE A 80 -2.14 -7.28 5.58
N ALA A 81 -2.29 -6.49 4.51
CA ALA A 81 -2.53 -7.02 3.18
C ALA A 81 -1.35 -7.86 2.66
N GLY A 82 -0.12 -7.45 2.98
CA GLY A 82 1.09 -8.20 2.70
C GLY A 82 1.17 -9.51 3.49
N ILE A 83 0.90 -9.47 4.80
CA ILE A 83 0.85 -10.66 5.67
C ILE A 83 -0.21 -11.65 5.16
N ALA A 84 -1.39 -11.14 4.80
CA ALA A 84 -2.51 -11.93 4.30
C ALA A 84 -2.32 -12.46 2.87
N ASP A 85 -1.37 -11.92 2.09
CA ASP A 85 -1.16 -12.22 0.66
C ASP A 85 -2.43 -12.01 -0.18
N ASN A 86 -3.13 -10.89 0.06
CA ASN A 86 -4.42 -10.61 -0.55
C ASN A 86 -4.28 -9.84 -1.88
N SER A 87 -4.36 -10.57 -3.00
CA SER A 87 -4.31 -9.99 -4.34
C SER A 87 -5.46 -9.02 -4.65
N LYS A 88 -6.66 -9.23 -4.07
CA LYS A 88 -7.82 -8.34 -4.25
C LYS A 88 -7.59 -6.98 -3.60
N PHE A 89 -6.91 -6.96 -2.44
CA PHE A 89 -6.52 -5.70 -1.80
C PHE A 89 -5.54 -4.93 -2.69
N ALA A 90 -4.56 -5.60 -3.27
CA ALA A 90 -3.64 -4.96 -4.21
C ALA A 90 -4.35 -4.38 -5.44
N ALA A 91 -5.29 -5.13 -6.04
CA ALA A 91 -6.11 -4.63 -7.15
C ALA A 91 -6.95 -3.40 -6.77
N ALA A 92 -7.65 -3.45 -5.63
CA ALA A 92 -8.40 -2.31 -5.12
C ALA A 92 -7.50 -1.10 -4.86
N SER A 93 -6.31 -1.33 -4.30
CA SER A 93 -5.35 -0.27 -3.98
C SER A 93 -4.89 0.53 -5.20
N ILE A 94 -4.74 -0.13 -6.35
CA ILE A 94 -4.36 0.51 -7.61
C ILE A 94 -5.45 1.49 -8.05
N ILE A 95 -6.72 1.06 -8.01
CA ILE A 95 -7.87 1.90 -8.35
C ILE A 95 -7.95 3.10 -7.41
N MET A 96 -7.83 2.86 -6.10
CA MET A 96 -7.88 3.92 -5.09
C MET A 96 -6.78 4.96 -5.29
N ARG A 97 -5.55 4.54 -5.60
CA ARG A 97 -4.40 5.44 -5.77
C ARG A 97 -4.37 6.20 -7.09
N ILE A 98 -4.97 5.68 -8.16
CA ILE A 98 -5.00 6.36 -9.48
C ILE A 98 -6.21 7.27 -9.60
N ILE A 99 -7.37 6.83 -9.12
CA ILE A 99 -8.64 7.54 -9.34
C ILE A 99 -8.99 8.40 -8.11
N ILE A 100 -9.02 7.78 -6.93
CA ILE A 100 -9.54 8.46 -5.73
C ILE A 100 -8.54 9.48 -5.19
N VAL A 101 -7.25 9.13 -5.10
CA VAL A 101 -6.25 10.07 -4.54
C VAL A 101 -6.10 11.33 -5.41
N PRO A 102 -5.82 11.26 -6.73
CA PRO A 102 -5.76 12.46 -7.55
C PRO A 102 -7.12 13.14 -7.70
N GLY A 103 -8.18 12.38 -8.01
CA GLY A 103 -9.47 12.93 -8.42
C GLY A 103 -10.34 13.43 -7.27
N LEU A 104 -10.34 12.75 -6.12
CA LEU A 104 -11.20 13.08 -4.99
C LEU A 104 -10.46 13.73 -3.82
N PHE A 105 -9.16 13.45 -3.65
CA PHE A 105 -8.38 14.03 -2.57
C PHE A 105 -7.61 15.27 -3.03
N VAL A 106 -6.69 15.12 -3.99
CA VAL A 106 -5.77 16.19 -4.40
C VAL A 106 -6.49 17.34 -5.11
N VAL A 107 -7.28 17.05 -6.14
CA VAL A 107 -7.92 18.09 -6.97
C VAL A 107 -8.88 18.97 -6.15
N PRO A 108 -9.84 18.43 -5.37
CA PRO A 108 -10.76 19.28 -4.60
C PRO A 108 -10.06 20.10 -3.52
N LEU A 109 -9.11 19.49 -2.79
CA LEU A 109 -8.39 20.18 -1.72
C LEU A 109 -7.50 21.31 -2.26
N TYR A 110 -6.91 21.13 -3.45
CA TYR A 110 -6.15 22.18 -4.11
C TYR A 110 -7.07 23.31 -4.59
N CYS A 111 -8.21 22.99 -5.21
CA CYS A 111 -9.19 23.99 -5.64
C CYS A 111 -9.79 24.80 -4.48
N MET A 112 -9.87 24.21 -3.28
CA MET A 112 -10.32 24.88 -2.05
C MET A 112 -9.19 25.63 -1.32
N GLU A 113 -7.99 25.67 -1.88
CA GLU A 113 -6.77 26.24 -1.25
C GLU A 113 -6.45 25.63 0.13
N ALA A 114 -6.96 24.42 0.39
CA ALA A 114 -6.81 23.72 1.67
C ALA A 114 -5.47 22.98 1.79
N ILE A 115 -4.81 22.70 0.66
CA ILE A 115 -3.48 22.10 0.62
C ILE A 115 -2.49 22.95 -0.20
N PRO A 116 -1.20 23.00 0.20
CA PRO A 116 -0.17 23.66 -0.59
C PRO A 116 0.01 22.98 -1.94
N GLY A 117 0.23 23.78 -3.00
CA GLY A 117 0.42 23.26 -4.36
C GLY A 117 1.57 22.24 -4.47
N GLY A 118 2.66 22.44 -3.71
CA GLY A 118 3.77 21.49 -3.68
C GLY A 118 3.37 20.10 -3.18
N MET A 119 2.45 20.02 -2.21
CA MET A 119 1.92 18.73 -1.73
C MET A 119 0.95 18.11 -2.73
N ALA A 120 0.10 18.93 -3.34
CA ALA A 120 -0.81 18.47 -4.37
C ALA A 120 -0.05 17.77 -5.51
N VAL A 121 1.05 18.39 -5.97
CA VAL A 121 1.92 17.81 -6.99
C VAL A 121 2.61 16.53 -6.50
N PHE A 122 3.15 16.54 -5.27
CA PHE A 122 3.83 15.36 -4.73
C PHE A 122 2.90 14.14 -4.64
N PHE A 123 1.72 14.27 -4.01
CA PHE A 123 0.77 13.16 -3.89
C PHE A 123 0.13 12.80 -5.24
N GLY A 124 -0.09 13.79 -6.10
CA GLY A 124 -0.57 13.58 -7.48
C GLY A 124 0.39 12.77 -8.35
N ILE A 125 1.68 12.69 -8.01
CA ILE A 125 2.69 11.90 -8.75
C ILE A 125 3.09 10.63 -7.99
N ALA A 126 3.37 10.75 -6.69
CA ALA A 126 3.89 9.65 -5.89
C ALA A 126 2.91 8.48 -5.80
N ASP A 127 1.63 8.73 -5.52
CA ASP A 127 0.63 7.65 -5.36
C ASP A 127 0.35 6.93 -6.69
N PRO A 128 0.17 7.61 -7.84
CA PRO A 128 0.06 6.92 -9.13
C PRO A 128 1.32 6.15 -9.51
N THR A 129 2.51 6.66 -9.20
CA THR A 129 3.77 5.95 -9.46
C THR A 129 3.83 4.63 -8.69
N LEU A 130 3.51 4.66 -7.40
CA LEU A 130 3.44 3.46 -6.56
C LEU A 130 2.34 2.49 -7.01
N ALA A 131 1.22 3.01 -7.51
CA ALA A 131 0.13 2.20 -8.06
C ALA A 131 0.56 1.47 -9.35
N ILE A 132 1.28 2.15 -10.25
CA ILE A 132 1.82 1.54 -11.46
C ILE A 132 2.81 0.43 -11.12
N MET A 133 3.70 0.64 -10.14
CA MET A 133 4.62 -0.41 -9.67
C MET A 133 3.85 -1.63 -9.14
N THR A 134 2.80 -1.40 -8.33
CA THR A 134 1.94 -2.48 -7.83
C THR A 134 1.20 -3.19 -8.98
N LEU A 135 0.75 -2.47 -10.01
CA LEU A 135 0.08 -3.02 -11.18
C LEU A 135 1.01 -3.94 -11.99
N ILE A 136 2.26 -3.53 -12.21
CA ILE A 136 3.26 -4.35 -12.91
C ILE A 136 3.49 -5.65 -12.15
N LEU A 137 3.65 -5.59 -10.82
CA LEU A 137 3.84 -6.78 -9.99
C LEU A 137 2.60 -7.67 -9.95
N TYR A 138 1.41 -7.07 -9.95
CA TYR A 138 0.14 -7.80 -10.01
C TYR A 138 0.04 -8.65 -11.28
N TYR A 139 0.30 -8.06 -12.46
CA TYR A 139 0.28 -8.81 -13.72
C TYR A 139 1.34 -9.90 -13.78
N ARG A 140 2.57 -9.63 -13.31
CA ARG A 140 3.64 -10.64 -13.28
C ARG A 140 3.27 -11.84 -12.43
N GLN A 141 2.63 -11.62 -11.28
CA GLN A 141 2.19 -12.70 -10.40
C GLN A 141 1.08 -13.55 -11.02
N HIS A 142 0.07 -12.91 -11.64
CA HIS A 142 -1.02 -13.64 -12.28
C HIS A 142 -0.54 -14.45 -13.50
N GLN A 143 0.41 -13.95 -14.29
CA GLN A 143 1.00 -14.72 -15.39
C GLN A 143 1.76 -15.95 -14.89
N HIS A 144 2.52 -15.84 -13.79
CA HIS A 144 3.22 -16.99 -13.22
C HIS A 144 2.28 -18.10 -12.74
N VAL A 145 1.13 -17.75 -12.14
CA VAL A 145 0.14 -18.75 -11.68
C VAL A 145 -0.48 -19.48 -12.87
N THR A 146 -0.97 -18.75 -13.88
CA THR A 146 -1.60 -19.35 -15.07
C THR A 146 -0.66 -20.29 -15.82
N THR A 147 0.63 -19.95 -15.91
CA THR A 147 1.59 -20.82 -16.62
C THR A 147 1.85 -22.13 -15.86
N VAL A 148 1.93 -22.08 -14.52
CA VAL A 148 2.14 -23.27 -13.68
C VAL A 148 0.93 -24.21 -13.74
N ASP A 149 -0.29 -23.66 -13.68
CA ASP A 149 -1.51 -24.47 -13.73
C ASP A 149 -1.66 -25.18 -15.08
N ILE A 150 -1.33 -24.51 -16.20
CA ILE A 150 -1.31 -25.15 -17.53
C ILE A 150 -0.30 -26.30 -17.56
N THR A 151 0.93 -26.07 -17.10
CA THR A 151 1.94 -27.14 -17.08
C THR A 151 1.58 -28.30 -16.15
N ALA A 152 0.89 -28.05 -15.05
CA ALA A 152 0.45 -29.11 -14.14
C ALA A 152 -0.70 -29.94 -14.75
N HIS A 153 -1.64 -29.28 -15.42
CA HIS A 153 -2.74 -29.93 -16.13
C HIS A 153 -2.25 -30.78 -17.30
N ASP A 154 -1.30 -30.27 -18.10
CA ASP A 154 -0.71 -31.01 -19.23
C ASP A 154 0.05 -32.26 -18.74
N VAL A 155 0.68 -32.19 -17.57
CA VAL A 155 1.37 -33.32 -16.96
C VAL A 155 0.37 -34.36 -16.44
N GLU A 156 -0.73 -33.98 -15.80
CA GLU A 156 -1.76 -34.94 -15.35
C GLU A 156 -2.46 -35.65 -16.53
N GLU A 157 -2.66 -34.99 -17.67
CA GLU A 157 -3.27 -35.59 -18.87
C GLU A 157 -2.38 -36.67 -19.53
N ASP A 158 -1.06 -36.46 -19.51
CA ASP A 158 -0.06 -37.39 -20.07
C ASP A 158 0.12 -38.65 -19.19
N TYR A 159 -0.08 -38.54 -17.88
CA TYR A 159 -0.07 -39.70 -16.96
C TYR A 159 -1.44 -40.41 -16.84
N GLY A 160 -2.54 -39.76 -17.22
CA GLY A 160 -3.90 -40.32 -17.18
C GLY A 160 -4.27 -41.22 -18.37
N THR A 161 -3.47 -41.21 -19.44
CA THR A 161 -3.71 -41.98 -20.68
C THR A 161 -2.93 -43.30 -20.77
N VAL A 162 -2.19 -43.66 -19.73
CA VAL A 162 -1.54 -44.97 -19.61
C VAL A 162 -2.39 -45.90 -18.73
N GLN A 163 -3.52 -46.37 -19.26
CA GLN A 163 -4.25 -47.54 -18.74
C GLN A 163 -4.51 -48.55 -19.84
#